data_AF-A0A6H1R457-F1
#
_entry.id   AF-A0A6H1R457-F1
#
_cell.length_a   1.000
_cell.length_b   1.000
_cell.length_c   1.000
_cell.angle_alpha   90.00
_cell.angle_beta   90.00
_cell.angle_gamma   90.00
#
_symmetry.space_group_name_H-M   'P 1'
#
loop_
_entity.id
_entity.type
_entity.pdbx_description
1 polymer ?
#
loop_
_entity_poly.entity_id
_entity_poly.type
_entity_poly.pdbx_seq_one_letter_code
_entity_poly.pdbx_strand_id
1 'polypeptide(L)'
;MQRTTDRVDLYTDGACSGNPGPGGWGVVLRYGDHERELYGKNAATTNNKMELMAVIEGLAALTRPMPTVRIYTDSTYVLKGITQWMHGWKRNGWLTSAKQPVKNADLWQRLDSECARHGDVQWQWVKGHNGHPENERADRLACQGRDEARAG
;
A
#
# COMPACT_ATOMS: atom_id res chain seq x y z
N MET A 1 1.63 -31.86 -6.67
CA MET A 1 2.60 -30.74 -6.68
C MET A 1 1.80 -29.45 -6.66
N GLN A 2 1.75 -28.74 -5.53
CA GLN A 2 1.10 -27.43 -5.46
C GLN A 2 1.97 -26.43 -6.23
N ARG A 3 1.41 -25.79 -7.25
CA ARG A 3 2.10 -24.73 -8.01
C ARG A 3 2.32 -23.57 -7.04
N THR A 4 3.56 -23.33 -6.66
CA THR A 4 3.99 -22.13 -5.90
C THR A 4 3.94 -20.84 -6.75
N THR A 5 3.49 -20.92 -8.01
CA THR A 5 3.57 -19.84 -9.01
C THR A 5 2.30 -19.01 -9.21
N ASP A 6 1.29 -19.12 -8.35
CA ASP A 6 0.00 -18.44 -8.55
C ASP A 6 -0.29 -17.31 -7.53
N ARG A 7 0.67 -17.06 -6.61
CA ARG A 7 0.55 -16.02 -5.58
C ARG A 7 1.73 -15.04 -5.60
N VAL A 8 1.45 -13.76 -5.43
CA VAL A 8 2.45 -12.73 -5.07
C VAL A 8 2.22 -12.26 -3.64
N ASP A 9 3.30 -12.12 -2.88
CA ASP A 9 3.29 -11.51 -1.56
C ASP A 9 3.87 -10.07 -1.67
N LEU A 10 3.15 -9.08 -1.17
CA LEU A 10 3.54 -7.66 -1.14
C LEU A 10 3.64 -7.20 0.32
N TYR A 11 4.79 -6.69 0.75
CA TYR A 11 4.98 -6.08 2.06
C TYR A 11 5.14 -4.58 1.86
N THR A 12 4.36 -3.77 2.58
CA THR A 12 4.18 -2.36 2.24
C THR A 12 4.24 -1.50 3.49
N ASP A 13 4.94 -0.36 3.38
CA ASP A 13 5.04 0.62 4.45
C ASP A 13 5.15 2.06 3.92
N GLY A 14 4.79 3.03 4.74
CA GLY A 14 4.83 4.46 4.45
C GLY A 14 5.36 5.26 5.64
N ALA A 15 6.31 6.16 5.35
CA ALA A 15 6.96 7.00 6.34
C ALA A 15 6.85 8.49 5.96
N CYS A 16 6.62 9.36 6.94
CA CYS A 16 6.53 10.80 6.73
C CYS A 16 7.20 11.58 7.87
N SER A 17 7.97 12.62 7.54
CA SER A 17 8.59 13.54 8.50
C SER A 17 7.72 14.79 8.62
N GLY A 18 6.76 14.77 9.54
CA GLY A 18 5.70 15.79 9.66
C GLY A 18 4.42 15.38 8.94
N ASN A 19 3.28 16.01 9.27
CA ASN A 19 1.98 15.64 8.71
C ASN A 19 1.10 16.90 8.47
N PRO A 20 1.23 17.57 7.31
CA PRO A 20 2.00 17.17 6.12
C PRO A 20 3.51 17.44 6.21
N GLY A 21 4.31 16.75 5.38
CA GLY A 21 5.76 16.92 5.27
C GLY A 21 6.38 16.02 4.19
N PRO A 22 7.71 15.98 4.08
CA PRO A 22 8.42 15.04 3.21
C PRO A 22 8.13 13.60 3.64
N GLY A 23 7.83 12.73 2.69
CA GLY A 23 7.48 11.34 2.94
C GLY A 23 7.96 10.40 1.85
N GLY A 24 7.97 9.11 2.16
CA GLY A 24 8.32 8.03 1.27
C GLY A 24 7.49 6.80 1.53
N TRP A 25 7.43 5.93 0.52
CA TRP A 25 6.75 4.65 0.56
C TRP A 25 7.71 3.55 0.13
N GLY A 26 7.51 2.34 0.65
CA GLY A 26 8.36 1.19 0.39
C GLY A 26 7.55 -0.07 0.17
N VAL A 27 8.01 -0.92 -0.75
CA VAL A 27 7.41 -2.20 -1.10
C VAL A 27 8.47 -3.26 -1.27
N VAL A 28 8.26 -4.42 -0.65
CA VAL A 28 8.96 -5.66 -0.97
C VAL A 28 7.96 -6.59 -1.64
N LEU A 29 8.23 -6.96 -2.89
CA LEU A 29 7.44 -7.89 -3.69
C LEU A 29 8.15 -9.23 -3.75
N ARG A 30 7.44 -10.32 -3.47
CA ARG A 30 7.94 -11.69 -3.57
C ARG A 30 7.05 -12.54 -4.46
N TYR A 31 7.65 -13.23 -5.42
CA TYR A 31 7.00 -14.17 -6.32
C TYR A 31 7.86 -15.43 -6.49
N GLY A 32 7.45 -16.53 -5.87
CA GLY A 32 8.31 -17.72 -5.73
C GLY A 32 9.61 -17.36 -5.01
N ASP A 33 10.75 -17.68 -5.63
CA ASP A 33 12.09 -17.37 -5.12
C ASP A 33 12.60 -15.97 -5.54
N HIS A 34 11.81 -15.23 -6.32
CA HIS A 34 12.18 -13.90 -6.79
C HIS A 34 11.67 -12.81 -5.85
N GLU A 35 12.53 -11.85 -5.57
CA GLU A 35 12.20 -10.65 -4.82
C GLU A 35 12.51 -9.39 -5.61
N ARG A 36 11.71 -8.36 -5.38
CA ARG A 36 11.93 -7.01 -5.91
C ARG A 36 11.56 -5.98 -4.87
N GLU A 37 12.43 -5.00 -4.71
CA GLU A 37 12.19 -3.84 -3.84
C GLU A 37 11.81 -2.62 -4.68
N LEU A 38 10.84 -1.86 -4.20
CA LEU A 38 10.38 -0.62 -4.81
C LEU A 38 10.24 0.43 -3.72
N TYR A 39 10.57 1.68 -4.03
CA TYR A 39 10.34 2.79 -3.14
C TYR A 39 10.14 4.08 -3.92
N GLY A 40 9.57 5.07 -3.26
CA GLY A 40 9.38 6.38 -3.85
C GLY A 40 9.24 7.46 -2.80
N LYS A 41 9.17 8.71 -3.26
CA LYS A 41 9.26 9.89 -2.40
C LYS A 41 8.32 11.00 -2.82
N ASN A 42 7.91 11.83 -1.87
CA ASN A 42 7.10 13.01 -2.09
C ASN A 42 7.45 14.09 -1.06
N ALA A 43 7.81 15.29 -1.52
CA ALA A 43 8.23 16.40 -0.67
C ALA A 43 7.09 16.97 0.20
N ALA A 44 5.83 16.82 -0.20
CA ALA A 44 4.67 17.36 0.50
C ALA A 44 3.50 16.35 0.53
N THR A 45 3.56 15.44 1.49
CA THR A 45 2.60 14.34 1.65
C THR A 45 2.20 14.14 3.12
N THR A 46 1.45 13.08 3.40
CA THR A 46 1.09 12.62 4.75
C THR A 46 1.41 11.13 4.88
N ASN A 47 1.48 10.62 6.12
CA ASN A 47 1.73 9.19 6.35
C ASN A 47 0.69 8.31 5.65
N ASN A 48 -0.60 8.60 5.85
CA ASN A 48 -1.70 7.87 5.23
C ASN A 48 -1.63 7.83 3.69
N LYS A 49 -1.13 8.91 3.06
CA LYS A 49 -0.94 8.93 1.60
C LYS A 49 0.21 8.02 1.20
N MET A 50 1.31 8.00 1.95
CA MET A 50 2.45 7.14 1.67
C MET A 50 2.11 5.66 1.88
N GLU A 51 1.38 5.33 2.94
CA GLU A 51 0.86 3.97 3.17
C GLU A 51 -0.03 3.50 2.02
N LEU A 52 -0.95 4.35 1.53
CA LEU A 52 -1.77 4.03 0.35
C LEU A 52 -0.92 3.87 -0.92
N MET A 53 0.02 4.77 -1.14
CA MET A 53 0.89 4.72 -2.32
C MET A 53 1.75 3.46 -2.34
N ALA A 54 2.26 3.00 -1.19
CA ALA A 54 2.99 1.74 -1.11
C ALA A 54 2.18 0.57 -1.69
N VAL A 55 0.92 0.43 -1.29
CA VAL A 55 0.06 -0.64 -1.78
C VAL A 55 -0.27 -0.47 -3.26
N ILE A 56 -0.62 0.75 -3.68
CA ILE A 56 -0.95 1.06 -5.07
C ILE A 56 0.21 0.74 -6.01
N GLU A 57 1.41 1.21 -5.68
CA GLU A 57 2.59 1.01 -6.52
C GLU A 57 3.05 -0.46 -6.50
N GLY A 58 2.86 -1.16 -5.37
CA GLY A 58 3.08 -2.60 -5.28
C GLY A 58 2.17 -3.42 -6.21
N LEU A 59 0.88 -3.09 -6.26
CA LEU A 59 -0.07 -3.72 -7.19
C LEU A 59 0.20 -3.32 -8.64
N ALA A 60 0.46 -2.03 -8.89
CA ALA A 60 0.73 -1.51 -10.23
C ALA A 60 1.99 -2.12 -10.86
N ALA A 61 2.99 -2.49 -10.05
CA ALA A 61 4.21 -3.16 -10.50
C ALA A 61 3.96 -4.57 -11.06
N LEU A 62 2.80 -5.17 -10.79
CA LEU A 62 2.40 -6.46 -11.36
C LEU A 62 1.99 -6.27 -12.82
N THR A 63 2.83 -6.77 -13.73
CA THR A 63 2.66 -6.61 -15.19
C THR A 63 1.54 -7.46 -15.78
N ARG A 64 0.99 -8.40 -15.01
CA ARG A 64 -0.13 -9.26 -15.40
C ARG A 64 -1.09 -9.47 -14.23
N PRO A 65 -2.38 -9.74 -14.50
CA PRO A 65 -3.32 -10.23 -13.49
C PRO A 65 -2.75 -11.43 -12.74
N MET A 66 -2.90 -11.43 -11.42
CA MET A 66 -2.45 -12.52 -10.55
C MET A 66 -3.68 -13.23 -9.98
N PRO A 67 -3.69 -14.58 -9.93
CA PRO A 67 -4.77 -15.32 -9.28
C PRO A 67 -4.93 -14.92 -7.80
N THR A 68 -3.81 -14.77 -7.09
CA THR A 68 -3.81 -14.31 -5.70
C THR A 68 -2.70 -13.28 -5.45
N VAL A 69 -3.05 -12.17 -4.80
CA VAL A 69 -2.09 -11.21 -4.25
C VAL A 69 -2.33 -11.12 -2.76
N ARG A 70 -1.29 -11.22 -1.95
CA ARG A 70 -1.37 -11.07 -0.50
C ARG A 70 -0.58 -9.85 -0.07
N ILE A 71 -1.26 -8.90 0.54
CA ILE A 71 -0.71 -7.62 0.98
C ILE A 71 -0.53 -7.67 2.49
N TYR A 72 0.69 -7.46 2.95
CA TYR A 72 1.08 -7.29 4.34
C TYR A 72 1.28 -5.80 4.61
N THR A 73 0.54 -5.28 5.58
CA THR A 73 0.65 -3.88 6.02
C THR A 73 0.34 -3.79 7.51
N ASP A 74 1.03 -2.90 8.21
CA ASP A 74 0.71 -2.53 9.58
C ASP A 74 -0.22 -1.29 9.66
N SER A 75 -0.49 -0.65 8.53
CA SER A 75 -1.39 0.49 8.43
C SER A 75 -2.83 0.10 8.77
N THR A 76 -3.26 0.54 9.95
CA THR A 76 -4.67 0.46 10.35
C THR A 76 -5.56 1.32 9.45
N TYR A 77 -5.03 2.38 8.83
CA TYR A 77 -5.78 3.24 7.93
C TYR A 77 -6.13 2.51 6.63
N VAL A 78 -5.15 1.85 6.00
CA VAL A 78 -5.36 1.04 4.80
C VAL A 78 -6.31 -0.12 5.11
N LEU A 79 -6.06 -0.86 6.20
CA LEU A 79 -6.86 -2.01 6.59
C LEU A 79 -8.33 -1.64 6.82
N LYS A 80 -8.60 -0.60 7.62
CA LYS A 80 -9.97 -0.13 7.87
C LYS A 80 -10.62 0.41 6.61
N GLY A 81 -9.87 1.13 5.77
CA GLY A 81 -10.43 1.67 4.54
C GLY A 81 -10.90 0.58 3.58
N ILE A 82 -10.08 -0.46 3.36
CA ILE A 82 -10.49 -1.60 2.54
C ILE A 82 -11.64 -2.39 3.17
N THR A 83 -11.54 -2.73 4.45
CA THR A 83 -12.45 -3.70 5.06
C THR A 83 -13.77 -3.09 5.54
N GLN A 84 -13.81 -1.79 5.85
CA GLN A 84 -14.96 -1.16 6.49
C GLN A 84 -15.56 -0.01 5.66
N TRP A 85 -14.72 0.82 5.01
CA TRP A 85 -15.20 2.10 4.47
C TRP A 85 -15.43 2.10 2.97
N MET A 86 -14.55 1.45 2.20
CA MET A 86 -14.51 1.52 0.74
C MET A 86 -15.82 1.11 0.10
N HIS A 87 -16.47 0.05 0.59
CA HIS A 87 -17.75 -0.38 0.05
C HIS A 87 -18.84 0.71 0.20
N GLY A 88 -18.87 1.38 1.35
CA GLY A 88 -19.79 2.49 1.59
C GLY A 88 -19.46 3.72 0.74
N TRP A 89 -18.17 4.07 0.61
CA TRP A 89 -17.73 5.18 -0.23
C TRP A 89 -18.07 4.96 -1.71
N LYS A 90 -17.83 3.76 -2.26
CA LYS A 90 -18.21 3.43 -3.64
C LYS A 90 -19.71 3.58 -3.87
N ARG A 91 -20.53 3.09 -2.93
CA ARG A 91 -22.00 3.21 -3.01
C ARG A 91 -22.46 4.67 -2.98
N ASN A 92 -21.78 5.51 -2.21
CA ASN A 92 -22.13 6.92 -2.02
C ASN A 92 -21.40 7.88 -2.98
N GLY A 93 -20.80 7.36 -4.07
CA GLY A 93 -20.09 8.18 -5.06
C GLY A 93 -18.85 8.89 -4.51
N TRP A 94 -18.12 8.25 -3.59
CA TRP A 94 -16.92 8.77 -2.92
C TRP A 94 -17.16 10.00 -2.06
N LEU A 95 -18.36 10.09 -1.47
CA LEU A 95 -18.74 11.14 -0.52
C LEU A 95 -18.90 10.58 0.90
N THR A 96 -18.57 11.41 1.89
CA THR A 96 -18.84 11.18 3.31
C THR A 96 -20.33 11.41 3.63
N SER A 97 -20.77 11.04 4.84
CA SER A 97 -22.14 11.32 5.31
C SER A 97 -22.49 12.81 5.30
N ALA A 98 -21.49 13.69 5.42
CA ALA A 98 -21.64 15.13 5.30
C ALA A 98 -21.67 15.65 3.84
N LYS A 99 -21.78 14.75 2.85
CA LYS A 99 -21.72 15.04 1.40
C LYS A 99 -20.43 15.73 0.93
N GLN A 100 -19.37 15.59 1.71
CA GLN A 100 -18.03 16.08 1.34
C GLN A 100 -17.22 14.97 0.68
N PRO A 101 -16.31 15.30 -0.26
CA PRO A 101 -15.38 14.32 -0.83
C PRO A 101 -14.64 13.54 0.25
N VAL A 102 -14.52 12.22 0.06
CA VAL A 102 -13.69 11.38 0.94
C VAL A 102 -12.24 11.84 0.87
N LYS A 103 -11.58 11.92 2.04
CA LYS A 103 -10.16 12.26 2.09
C LYS A 103 -9.33 11.22 1.34
N ASN A 104 -8.46 11.67 0.44
CA ASN A 104 -7.67 10.83 -0.47
C ASN A 104 -8.53 9.97 -1.42
N ALA A 105 -9.73 10.43 -1.80
CA ALA A 105 -10.62 9.69 -2.69
C ALA A 105 -9.96 9.28 -4.01
N ASP A 106 -9.04 10.10 -4.53
CA ASP A 106 -8.22 9.81 -5.70
C ASP A 106 -7.35 8.56 -5.53
N LEU A 107 -6.62 8.48 -4.42
CA LEU A 107 -5.78 7.31 -4.11
C LEU A 107 -6.63 6.06 -3.84
N TRP A 108 -7.76 6.21 -3.15
CA TRP A 108 -8.66 5.09 -2.91
C TRP A 108 -9.28 4.54 -4.19
N GLN A 109 -9.67 5.40 -5.13
CA GLN A 109 -10.16 4.99 -6.45
C GLN A 109 -9.07 4.27 -7.25
N ARG A 110 -7.83 4.77 -7.19
CA ARG A 110 -6.70 4.11 -7.84
C ARG A 110 -6.45 2.73 -7.22
N LEU A 111 -6.44 2.62 -5.88
CA LEU A 111 -6.28 1.35 -5.18
C LEU A 111 -7.39 0.35 -5.55
N ASP A 112 -8.65 0.78 -5.57
CA ASP A 112 -9.79 -0.07 -5.99
C ASP A 112 -9.62 -0.58 -7.43
N SER A 113 -9.15 0.28 -8.32
CA SER A 113 -8.88 -0.08 -9.72
C SER A 113 -7.75 -1.10 -9.83
N GLU A 114 -6.67 -0.93 -9.07
CA GLU A 114 -5.55 -1.89 -9.05
C GLU A 114 -5.98 -3.24 -8.45
N CYS A 115 -6.73 -3.23 -7.35
CA CYS A 115 -7.27 -4.45 -6.75
C CYS A 115 -8.16 -5.23 -7.74
N ALA A 116 -8.98 -4.55 -8.54
CA ALA A 116 -9.87 -5.16 -9.52
C ALA A 116 -9.13 -5.86 -10.68
N ARG A 117 -7.84 -5.60 -10.89
CA ARG A 117 -7.02 -6.30 -11.89
C ARG A 117 -6.65 -7.73 -11.48
N HIS A 118 -6.79 -8.09 -10.21
CA HIS A 118 -6.36 -9.37 -9.66
C HIS A 118 -7.56 -10.25 -9.25
N GLY A 119 -7.36 -11.57 -9.25
CA GLY A 119 -8.44 -12.51 -8.96
C GLY A 119 -8.88 -12.49 -7.50
N ASP A 120 -7.91 -12.59 -6.59
CA ASP A 120 -8.12 -12.54 -5.14
C ASP A 120 -7.05 -11.66 -4.49
N VAL A 121 -7.46 -10.63 -3.75
CA VAL A 121 -6.57 -9.72 -3.01
C VAL A 121 -6.79 -9.92 -1.52
N GLN A 122 -5.83 -10.58 -0.88
CA GLN A 122 -5.85 -10.93 0.53
C GLN A 122 -5.09 -9.89 1.35
N TRP A 123 -5.69 -9.45 2.45
CA TRP A 123 -5.09 -8.47 3.34
C TRP A 123 -4.64 -9.13 4.64
N GLN A 124 -3.38 -8.94 4.99
CA GLN A 124 -2.78 -9.44 6.22
C GLN A 124 -2.31 -8.26 7.04
N TRP A 125 -2.94 -8.05 8.19
CA TRP A 125 -2.44 -7.08 9.13
C TRP A 125 -1.26 -7.67 9.88
N VAL A 126 -0.13 -6.97 9.85
CA VAL A 126 1.04 -7.29 10.65
C VAL A 126 1.20 -6.25 11.73
N LYS A 127 1.72 -6.67 12.88
CA LYS A 127 2.04 -5.73 13.95
C LYS A 127 3.33 -4.99 13.58
N GLY A 128 3.30 -3.66 13.55
CA GLY A 128 4.48 -2.84 13.27
C GLY A 128 5.65 -3.15 14.21
N HIS A 129 6.85 -3.24 13.65
CA HIS A 129 8.14 -3.43 14.32
C HIS A 129 8.22 -4.54 15.38
N ASN A 130 7.84 -5.77 15.04
CA ASN A 130 8.40 -6.96 15.71
C ASN A 130 8.10 -8.24 14.92
N GLY A 131 9.06 -8.76 14.15
CA GLY A 131 9.08 -10.16 13.71
C GLY A 131 8.77 -10.45 12.24
N HIS A 132 8.68 -9.45 11.37
CA HIS A 132 8.57 -9.65 9.91
C HIS A 132 9.72 -8.95 9.17
N PRO A 133 10.80 -9.68 8.80
CA PRO A 133 11.96 -9.12 8.12
C PRO A 133 11.63 -8.34 6.84
N GLU A 134 10.59 -8.76 6.12
CA GLU A 134 10.13 -8.11 4.90
C GLU A 134 9.40 -6.80 5.18
N ASN A 135 8.65 -6.71 6.29
CA ASN A 135 8.02 -5.45 6.69
C ASN A 135 9.07 -4.46 7.16
N GLU A 136 10.08 -4.90 7.90
CA GLU A 136 11.22 -4.06 8.29
C GLU A 136 12.03 -3.57 7.07
N ARG A 137 12.09 -4.37 5.99
CA ARG A 137 12.66 -3.93 4.71
C ARG A 137 11.80 -2.87 4.04
N ALA A 138 10.47 -3.06 4.02
CA ALA A 138 9.55 -2.06 3.49
C ALA A 138 9.62 -0.73 4.28
N ASP A 139 9.71 -0.77 5.61
CA ASP A 139 9.94 0.42 6.45
C ASP A 139 11.24 1.13 6.07
N ARG A 140 12.36 0.38 5.94
CA ARG A 140 13.65 0.97 5.55
C ARG A 140 13.57 1.67 4.19
N LEU A 141 12.88 1.07 3.23
CA LEU A 141 12.64 1.64 1.90
C LEU A 141 11.79 2.92 1.99
N ALA A 142 10.74 2.92 2.82
CA ALA A 142 9.90 4.09 3.05
C ALA A 142 10.67 5.24 3.71
N CYS A 143 11.47 4.92 4.73
CA CYS A 143 12.37 5.87 5.39
C CYS A 143 13.41 6.43 4.41
N GLN A 144 13.98 5.60 3.54
CA GLN A 144 14.90 6.04 2.49
C GLN A 144 14.23 7.07 1.57
N GLY A 145 13.02 6.77 1.06
CA GLY A 145 12.26 7.70 0.23
C GLY A 145 11.97 9.02 0.94
N ARG A 146 11.58 8.97 2.22
CA ARG A 146 11.34 10.16 3.06
C ARG A 146 12.59 11.02 3.21
N ASP A 147 13.72 10.40 3.50
CA ASP A 147 14.97 11.13 3.76
C ASP A 147 15.50 11.77 2.47
N GLU A 148 15.37 11.07 1.34
CA GLU A 148 15.63 11.65 0.02
C GLU A 148 14.68 12.81 -0.33
N ALA A 149 13.40 12.76 0.11
CA ALA A 149 12.44 13.85 -0.10
C ALA A 149 12.80 15.10 0.71
N ARG A 150 13.43 14.91 1.87
CA ARG A 150 13.84 15.98 2.78
C ARG A 150 15.14 16.67 2.33
N ALA A 151 16.00 15.93 1.64
CA ALA A 151 17.30 16.42 1.19
C ALA A 151 17.25 17.20 -0.14
N GLY A 152 16.16 17.07 -0.90
CA GLY A 152 15.90 17.82 -2.14
C GLY A 152 15.07 19.07 -1.89
#